data_AF-A0A975NZM9-F1
#
_entry.id   AF-A0A975NZM9-F1
#
_cell.length_a   1.000
_cell.length_b   1.000
_cell.length_c   1.000
_cell.angle_alpha   90.00
_cell.angle_beta   90.00
_cell.angle_gamma   90.00
#
_symmetry.space_group_name_H-M   'P 1'
#
loop_
_entity.id
_entity.type
_entity.pdbx_description
1 polymer ?
#
loop_
_entity_poly.entity_id
_entity_poly.type
_entity_poly.pdbx_seq_one_letter_code
_entity_poly.pdbx_strand_id
1 'polypeptide(L)'
;MSPSDRINTYQGRPRGRPPLQKSSWRRRFSAVLPWLFVLGVVAGTLLPVRQWAHWPAWVSSQSPADSQAARDSEMVWKNAGNRNVRHPVDVIRTIDGDTFEARVHLRPGLDLTTRVRLRGIDAPELKASCPQELQMAEAAGEALRNLLGEGEVAIYNIGPDKYNGRVVADIATRRTDNVSAALVARGFVRSYGGGHRIGWCAG
;
A
#
# COMPACT_ATOMS: atom_id res chain seq x y z
N MET A 1 40.89 -44.88 41.70
CA MET A 1 42.01 -44.45 42.57
C MET A 1 42.57 -43.12 42.06
N SER A 2 42.92 -42.22 42.97
CA SER A 2 43.96 -41.17 42.82
C SER A 2 45.29 -41.72 43.40
N PRO A 3 46.46 -41.04 43.48
CA PRO A 3 46.85 -39.65 43.11
C PRO A 3 48.03 -39.67 42.07
N SER A 4 48.94 -38.68 41.85
CA SER A 4 49.36 -37.48 42.59
C SER A 4 49.99 -36.36 41.71
N ASP A 5 49.96 -35.14 42.26
CA ASP A 5 50.83 -33.96 42.13
C ASP A 5 52.02 -33.90 41.15
N ARG A 6 52.12 -32.77 40.42
CA ARG A 6 53.04 -31.68 40.84
C ARG A 6 52.69 -30.30 40.26
N ILE A 7 53.17 -29.28 40.97
CA ILE A 7 52.84 -27.85 40.88
C ILE A 7 53.88 -27.09 40.06
N ASN A 8 53.49 -26.10 39.23
CA ASN A 8 54.12 -24.77 39.30
C ASN A 8 53.24 -23.62 38.77
N THR A 9 53.50 -22.42 39.30
CA THR A 9 52.69 -21.20 39.18
C THR A 9 53.19 -20.22 38.12
N TYR A 10 52.26 -19.49 37.48
CA TYR A 10 52.50 -18.09 37.04
C TYR A 10 51.24 -17.24 37.18
N GLN A 11 51.39 -15.99 37.61
CA GLN A 11 50.30 -15.04 37.91
C GLN A 11 49.89 -14.20 36.69
N GLY A 12 48.61 -13.81 36.60
CA GLY A 12 48.12 -12.83 35.60
C GLY A 12 46.69 -12.36 35.90
N ARG A 13 46.49 -11.03 36.06
CA ARG A 13 45.26 -10.41 36.60
C ARG A 13 44.00 -10.59 35.71
N PRO A 14 42.79 -10.66 36.31
CA PRO A 14 41.53 -10.61 35.58
C PRO A 14 41.17 -9.17 35.14
N ARG A 15 40.57 -9.03 33.94
CA ARG A 15 39.88 -7.79 33.53
C ARG A 15 38.37 -7.95 33.73
N GLY A 16 37.84 -7.34 34.78
CA GLY A 16 36.39 -7.27 34.99
C GLY A 16 35.71 -6.39 33.93
N ARG A 17 34.57 -6.85 33.41
CA ARG A 17 33.65 -6.02 32.61
C ARG A 17 32.66 -5.33 33.56
N PRO A 18 32.48 -4.00 33.53
CA PRO A 18 31.46 -3.34 34.33
C PRO A 18 30.05 -3.62 33.78
N PRO A 19 29.01 -3.69 34.64
CA PRO A 19 27.63 -3.92 34.21
C PRO A 19 26.98 -2.65 33.65
N LEU A 20 26.06 -2.81 32.69
CA LEU A 20 25.25 -1.71 32.15
C LEU A 20 24.14 -1.35 33.14
N GLN A 21 24.22 -0.15 33.71
CA GLN A 21 23.27 0.38 34.69
C GLN A 21 22.06 1.03 34.00
N LYS A 22 20.84 0.53 34.29
CA LYS A 22 19.59 1.28 34.05
C LYS A 22 19.27 2.14 35.28
N SER A 23 19.03 3.45 35.12
CA SER A 23 17.97 4.16 35.88
C SER A 23 17.76 5.63 35.47
N SER A 24 16.55 6.11 35.81
CA SER A 24 16.19 7.50 36.15
C SER A 24 16.29 8.60 35.08
N TRP A 25 15.27 8.60 34.23
CA TRP A 25 14.51 9.81 33.89
C TRP A 25 14.25 10.69 35.13
N ARG A 26 14.83 11.92 35.18
CA ARG A 26 14.32 13.19 35.78
C ARG A 26 15.45 14.13 36.24
N ARG A 27 15.30 15.43 35.92
CA ARG A 27 16.15 16.58 36.32
C ARG A 27 17.56 16.50 35.67
N ARG A 28 17.99 17.40 34.78
CA ARG A 28 17.93 18.87 34.87
C ARG A 28 17.71 19.52 33.49
N PHE A 29 16.56 20.19 33.32
CA PHE A 29 16.40 21.29 32.36
C PHE A 29 16.51 22.62 33.11
N SER A 30 16.78 23.71 32.38
CA SER A 30 17.13 25.06 32.87
C SER A 30 18.56 25.19 33.45
N ALA A 31 19.26 26.32 33.29
CA ALA A 31 18.75 27.67 33.02
C ALA A 31 19.67 28.53 32.12
N VAL A 32 19.39 28.59 30.80
CA VAL A 32 19.90 29.65 29.87
C VAL A 32 18.86 30.06 28.81
N LEU A 33 17.89 29.20 28.51
CA LEU A 33 16.89 29.39 27.44
C LEU A 33 15.79 30.50 27.60
N PRO A 34 15.57 31.21 28.73
CA PRO A 34 14.51 32.24 28.77
C PRO A 34 14.76 33.50 27.93
N TRP A 35 16.03 33.94 27.82
CA TRP A 35 16.34 35.28 27.27
C TRP A 35 16.39 35.37 25.75
N LEU A 36 16.68 34.27 25.05
CA LEU A 36 16.68 34.25 23.58
C LEU A 36 15.26 34.27 22.99
N PHE A 37 14.23 33.88 23.76
CA PHE A 37 12.85 33.88 23.29
C PHE A 37 12.20 35.28 23.34
N VAL A 38 12.59 36.13 24.29
CA VAL A 38 12.04 37.49 24.42
C VAL A 38 12.62 38.46 23.37
N LEU A 39 13.93 38.38 23.10
CA LEU A 39 14.56 39.21 22.06
C LEU A 39 14.06 38.90 20.64
N GLY A 40 13.66 37.66 20.36
CA GLY A 40 13.11 37.28 19.05
C GLY A 40 11.74 37.89 18.73
N VAL A 41 10.93 38.25 19.74
CA VAL A 41 9.56 38.74 19.54
C VAL A 41 9.51 40.26 19.29
N VAL A 42 10.46 41.03 19.82
CA VAL A 42 10.46 42.51 19.70
C VAL A 42 10.97 42.99 18.33
N ALA A 43 11.82 42.21 17.64
CA ALA A 43 12.32 42.57 16.31
C ALA A 43 11.35 42.26 15.15
N GLY A 44 10.25 41.52 15.41
CA GLY A 44 9.33 41.02 14.38
C GLY A 44 8.28 42.02 13.87
N THR A 45 8.12 43.18 14.52
CA THR A 45 7.00 44.11 14.27
C THR A 45 7.34 45.30 13.36
N LEU A 46 8.60 45.46 12.95
CA LEU A 46 9.08 46.62 12.18
C LEU A 46 9.78 46.25 10.86
N LEU A 47 9.66 45.00 10.39
CA LEU A 47 10.13 44.57 9.07
C LEU A 47 8.93 44.30 8.13
N PRO A 48 8.93 44.82 6.89
CA PRO A 48 7.84 44.59 5.95
C PRO A 48 7.90 43.15 5.41
N VAL A 49 7.27 42.20 6.10
CA VAL A 49 7.15 40.78 5.67
C VAL A 49 6.15 40.66 4.51
N ARG A 50 6.50 41.23 3.36
CA ARG A 50 5.79 41.10 2.08
C ARG A 50 6.78 40.80 0.94
N GLN A 51 7.62 39.78 1.09
CA GLN A 51 8.46 39.24 -0.01
C GLN A 51 9.07 37.83 0.20
N TRP A 52 9.11 37.28 1.43
CA TRP A 52 9.70 35.96 1.68
C TRP A 52 8.66 34.86 1.92
N ALA A 53 8.01 34.47 0.82
CA ALA A 53 7.37 33.18 0.67
C ALA A 53 7.59 32.62 -0.75
N HIS A 54 8.76 32.87 -1.34
CA HIS A 54 9.21 32.17 -2.55
C HIS A 54 9.71 30.76 -2.14
N TRP A 55 8.79 29.93 -1.64
CA TRP A 55 9.07 28.50 -1.54
C TRP A 55 9.45 28.02 -2.95
N PRO A 56 10.61 27.37 -3.15
CA PRO A 56 10.93 26.80 -4.45
C PRO A 56 9.80 25.86 -4.88
N ALA A 57 9.27 26.06 -6.09
CA ALA A 57 8.07 25.42 -6.61
C ALA A 57 8.18 23.88 -6.80
N TRP A 58 9.26 23.27 -6.30
CA TRP A 58 9.54 21.85 -6.37
C TRP A 58 8.87 21.00 -5.27
N VAL A 59 8.22 21.60 -4.25
CA VAL A 59 7.53 20.86 -3.16
C VAL A 59 6.04 20.62 -3.44
N SER A 60 5.65 20.60 -4.71
CA SER A 60 4.30 20.20 -5.16
C SER A 60 4.39 19.09 -6.20
N SER A 61 5.04 17.97 -5.83
CA SER A 61 5.14 16.78 -6.67
C SER A 61 3.81 15.99 -6.71
N GLN A 62 2.75 16.62 -7.21
CA GLN A 62 1.66 15.88 -7.84
C GLN A 62 2.17 15.45 -9.20
N SER A 63 2.70 14.22 -9.31
CA SER A 63 3.13 13.66 -10.59
C SER A 63 1.97 13.79 -11.61
N PRO A 64 2.22 14.28 -12.84
CA PRO A 64 1.18 14.43 -13.86
C PRO A 64 0.43 13.12 -14.14
N ALA A 65 1.13 11.98 -14.07
CA ALA A 65 0.58 10.64 -14.24
C ALA A 65 -0.49 10.29 -13.18
N ASP A 66 -0.25 10.58 -11.90
CA ASP A 66 -1.22 10.30 -10.82
C ASP A 66 -2.47 11.18 -10.97
N SER A 67 -2.27 12.44 -11.38
CA SER A 67 -3.35 13.38 -11.67
C SER A 67 -4.22 12.93 -12.85
N GLN A 68 -3.60 12.35 -13.88
CA GLN A 68 -4.32 11.85 -15.05
C GLN A 68 -5.07 10.55 -14.76
N ALA A 69 -4.42 9.56 -14.13
CA ALA A 69 -5.07 8.31 -13.74
C ALA A 69 -6.29 8.54 -12.82
N ALA A 70 -6.24 9.54 -11.94
CA ALA A 70 -7.38 9.96 -11.13
C ALA A 70 -8.55 10.47 -11.98
N ARG A 71 -8.29 11.35 -12.96
CA ARG A 71 -9.30 11.88 -13.89
C ARG A 71 -9.89 10.80 -14.77
N ASP A 72 -9.07 9.91 -15.31
CA ASP A 72 -9.51 8.81 -16.18
C ASP A 72 -10.41 7.84 -15.42
N SER A 73 -10.03 7.48 -14.19
CA SER A 73 -10.87 6.67 -13.30
C SER A 73 -12.18 7.36 -12.94
N GLU A 74 -12.15 8.69 -12.72
CA GLU A 74 -13.35 9.49 -12.45
C GLU A 74 -14.30 9.52 -13.66
N MET A 75 -13.76 9.69 -14.86
CA MET A 75 -14.53 9.60 -16.09
C MET A 75 -15.10 8.20 -16.31
N VAL A 76 -14.35 7.12 -16.01
CA VAL A 76 -14.85 5.74 -16.12
C VAL A 76 -16.08 5.52 -15.24
N TRP A 77 -16.04 5.81 -13.93
CA TRP A 77 -17.22 5.55 -13.09
C TRP A 77 -18.39 6.51 -13.39
N LYS A 78 -18.14 7.75 -13.81
CA LYS A 78 -19.21 8.69 -14.21
C LYS A 78 -19.91 8.30 -15.52
N ASN A 79 -19.15 7.79 -16.50
CA ASN A 79 -19.70 7.36 -17.80
C ASN A 79 -20.27 5.93 -17.77
N ALA A 80 -19.90 5.11 -16.77
CA ALA A 80 -20.38 3.74 -16.64
C ALA A 80 -21.92 3.62 -16.62
N GLY A 81 -22.60 4.63 -16.06
CA GLY A 81 -24.05 4.75 -16.09
C GLY A 81 -24.77 3.67 -15.28
N ASN A 82 -25.65 2.92 -15.95
CA ASN A 82 -26.42 1.84 -15.33
C ASN A 82 -25.49 0.68 -14.93
N ARG A 83 -25.58 0.23 -13.67
CA ARG A 83 -24.77 -0.86 -13.08
C ARG A 83 -24.81 -2.17 -13.87
N ASN A 84 -25.85 -2.41 -14.66
CA ASN A 84 -25.99 -3.63 -15.45
C ASN A 84 -25.33 -3.55 -16.84
N VAL A 85 -24.80 -2.40 -17.25
CA VAL A 85 -24.08 -2.25 -18.52
C VAL A 85 -22.69 -2.87 -18.38
N ARG A 86 -22.39 -3.85 -19.24
CA ARG A 86 -21.06 -4.44 -19.40
C ARG A 86 -20.25 -3.59 -20.38
N HIS A 87 -19.14 -3.03 -19.93
CA HIS A 87 -18.18 -2.28 -20.74
C HIS A 87 -17.01 -3.21 -21.10
N PRO A 88 -16.71 -3.47 -22.39
CA PRO A 88 -15.58 -4.31 -22.77
C PRO A 88 -14.26 -3.61 -22.42
N VAL A 89 -13.23 -4.41 -22.09
CA VAL A 89 -11.91 -3.90 -21.71
C VAL A 89 -10.76 -4.69 -22.35
N ASP A 90 -9.73 -3.99 -22.78
CA ASP A 90 -8.42 -4.60 -23.05
C ASP A 90 -7.64 -4.70 -21.74
N VAL A 91 -7.29 -5.91 -21.30
CA VAL A 91 -6.44 -6.13 -20.13
C VAL A 91 -4.99 -5.81 -20.50
N ILE A 92 -4.40 -4.81 -19.84
CA ILE A 92 -3.01 -4.39 -20.06
C ILE A 92 -2.06 -5.24 -19.23
N ARG A 93 -2.37 -5.44 -17.93
CA ARG A 93 -1.61 -6.32 -17.01
C ARG A 93 -2.37 -6.58 -15.71
N THR A 94 -2.18 -7.75 -15.11
CA THR A 94 -2.58 -7.99 -13.72
C THR A 94 -1.57 -7.38 -12.76
N ILE A 95 -2.03 -6.76 -11.67
CA ILE A 95 -1.19 -6.08 -10.67
C ILE A 95 -1.01 -6.96 -9.43
N ASP A 96 -2.09 -7.51 -8.90
CA ASP A 96 -2.14 -8.36 -7.71
C ASP A 96 -3.29 -9.38 -7.84
N GLY A 97 -3.70 -10.06 -6.76
CA GLY A 97 -4.75 -11.07 -6.79
C GLY A 97 -6.19 -10.54 -6.92
N ASP A 98 -6.41 -9.22 -6.84
CA ASP A 98 -7.74 -8.60 -6.98
C ASP A 98 -7.76 -7.31 -7.84
N THR A 99 -6.64 -6.90 -8.41
CA THR A 99 -6.51 -5.66 -9.18
C THR A 99 -5.71 -5.88 -10.47
N PHE A 100 -6.19 -5.29 -11.56
CA PHE A 100 -5.52 -5.28 -12.88
C PHE A 100 -5.64 -3.89 -13.52
N GLU A 101 -4.76 -3.60 -14.47
CA GLU A 101 -4.80 -2.40 -15.30
C GLU A 101 -5.43 -2.74 -16.66
N ALA A 102 -6.35 -1.90 -17.10
CA ALA A 102 -7.11 -2.12 -18.32
C ALA A 102 -7.47 -0.81 -19.03
N ARG A 103 -7.65 -0.90 -20.35
CA ARG A 103 -8.28 0.13 -21.17
C ARG A 103 -9.77 -0.19 -21.27
N VAL A 104 -10.61 0.74 -20.84
CA VAL A 104 -12.07 0.61 -20.80
C VAL A 104 -12.67 1.34 -21.99
N HIS A 105 -13.39 0.61 -22.85
CA HIS A 105 -14.09 1.17 -24.01
C HIS A 105 -15.49 1.62 -23.57
N LEU A 106 -15.62 2.89 -23.17
CA LEU A 106 -16.87 3.43 -22.64
C LEU A 106 -17.87 3.73 -23.77
N ARG A 107 -17.38 4.31 -24.86
CA ARG A 107 -18.13 4.74 -26.05
C ARG A 107 -17.18 4.73 -27.26
N PRO A 108 -17.67 4.66 -28.51
CA PRO A 108 -16.83 4.76 -29.70
C PRO A 108 -15.94 6.02 -29.66
N GLY A 109 -14.62 5.83 -29.72
CA GLY A 109 -13.63 6.92 -29.64
C GLY A 109 -13.33 7.46 -28.23
N LEU A 110 -13.87 6.86 -27.16
CA LEU A 110 -13.55 7.19 -25.77
C LEU A 110 -13.06 5.94 -25.01
N ASP A 111 -11.75 5.76 -25.06
CA ASP A 111 -11.02 4.71 -24.35
C ASP A 111 -10.24 5.33 -23.19
N LEU A 112 -10.40 4.81 -21.98
CA LEU A 112 -9.71 5.32 -20.79
C LEU A 112 -8.94 4.21 -20.07
N THR A 113 -7.72 4.50 -19.65
CA THR A 113 -6.89 3.52 -18.92
C THR A 113 -7.07 3.72 -17.42
N THR A 114 -7.44 2.65 -16.71
CA THR A 114 -7.59 2.68 -15.24
C THR A 114 -7.22 1.34 -14.63
N ARG A 115 -7.01 1.35 -13.31
CA ARG A 115 -6.86 0.13 -12.51
C ARG A 115 -8.24 -0.28 -11.99
N VAL A 116 -8.65 -1.50 -12.30
CA VAL A 116 -9.91 -2.08 -11.88
C VAL A 116 -9.64 -3.04 -10.74
N ARG A 117 -10.26 -2.78 -9.59
CA ARG A 117 -10.30 -3.68 -8.44
C ARG A 117 -11.57 -4.52 -8.46
N LEU A 118 -11.43 -5.83 -8.28
CA LEU A 118 -12.52 -6.78 -8.16
C LEU A 118 -13.39 -6.46 -6.93
N ARG A 119 -14.69 -6.38 -7.15
CA ARG A 119 -15.69 -6.15 -6.10
C ARG A 119 -15.83 -7.38 -5.21
N GLY A 120 -16.05 -7.13 -3.91
CA GLY A 120 -16.50 -8.14 -2.95
C GLY A 120 -15.44 -9.12 -2.48
N ILE A 121 -14.15 -8.91 -2.80
CA ILE A 121 -13.05 -9.80 -2.40
C ILE A 121 -11.89 -9.08 -1.71
N ASP A 122 -11.18 -9.86 -0.92
CA ASP A 122 -9.87 -9.58 -0.33
C ASP A 122 -8.88 -10.62 -0.84
N ALA A 123 -7.83 -10.18 -1.53
CA ALA A 123 -6.74 -11.03 -1.96
C ALA A 123 -5.51 -10.88 -1.04
N PRO A 124 -4.66 -11.91 -0.93
CA PRO A 124 -3.35 -11.78 -0.29
C PRO A 124 -2.46 -10.80 -1.06
N GLU A 125 -1.71 -9.98 -0.32
CA GLU A 125 -0.92 -8.87 -0.86
C GLU A 125 0.49 -9.33 -1.26
N LEU A 126 0.98 -8.92 -2.44
CA LEU A 126 2.35 -9.24 -2.90
C LEU A 126 3.45 -8.65 -2.00
N LYS A 127 3.13 -7.62 -1.20
CA LYS A 127 4.03 -7.07 -0.17
C LYS A 127 3.79 -7.76 1.18
N ALA A 128 3.83 -9.09 1.13
CA ALA A 128 3.53 -9.99 2.23
C ALA A 128 4.47 -9.80 3.43
N SER A 129 3.95 -10.02 4.64
CA SER A 129 4.79 -10.05 5.86
C SER A 129 5.39 -11.42 6.15
N CYS A 130 4.89 -12.48 5.50
CA CYS A 130 5.35 -13.85 5.66
C CYS A 130 5.40 -14.59 4.30
N PRO A 131 6.27 -15.62 4.15
CA PRO A 131 6.40 -16.36 2.89
C PRO A 131 5.10 -17.03 2.41
N GLN A 132 4.23 -17.45 3.34
CA GLN A 132 2.96 -18.11 3.04
C GLN A 132 1.97 -17.16 2.36
N GLU A 133 1.88 -15.90 2.82
CA GLU A 133 1.05 -14.87 2.20
C GLU A 133 1.58 -14.50 0.81
N LEU A 134 2.90 -14.45 0.62
CA LEU A 134 3.50 -14.23 -0.72
C LEU A 134 3.12 -15.32 -1.71
N GLN A 135 3.26 -16.60 -1.33
CA GLN A 135 2.89 -17.73 -2.18
C GLN A 135 1.40 -17.71 -2.55
N MET A 136 0.53 -17.34 -1.61
CA MET A 136 -0.91 -17.18 -1.90
C MET A 136 -1.18 -15.96 -2.79
N ALA A 137 -0.46 -14.84 -2.65
CA ALA A 137 -0.57 -13.66 -3.51
C ALA A 137 -0.14 -13.95 -4.95
N GLU A 138 0.95 -14.70 -5.13
CA GLU A 138 1.42 -15.17 -6.44
C GLU A 138 0.39 -16.09 -7.11
N ALA A 139 -0.12 -17.08 -6.37
CA ALA A 139 -1.15 -18.01 -6.85
C ALA A 139 -2.48 -17.30 -7.18
N ALA A 140 -2.92 -16.34 -6.37
CA ALA A 140 -4.11 -15.54 -6.64
C ALA A 140 -3.93 -14.66 -7.89
N GLY A 141 -2.77 -14.03 -8.04
CA GLY A 141 -2.42 -13.26 -9.24
C GLY A 141 -2.36 -14.11 -10.50
N GLU A 142 -1.88 -15.36 -10.41
CA GLU A 142 -1.91 -16.32 -11.52
C GLU A 142 -3.33 -16.78 -11.86
N ALA A 143 -4.15 -17.11 -10.85
CA ALA A 143 -5.54 -17.47 -11.04
C ALA A 143 -6.35 -16.35 -11.71
N LEU A 144 -6.10 -15.08 -11.33
CA LEU A 144 -6.71 -13.92 -11.97
C LEU A 144 -6.21 -13.75 -13.42
N ARG A 145 -4.90 -13.88 -13.68
CA ARG A 145 -4.35 -13.88 -15.07
C ARG A 145 -5.00 -14.95 -15.93
N ASN A 146 -5.14 -16.18 -15.42
CA ASN A 146 -5.72 -17.31 -16.15
C ASN A 146 -7.21 -17.12 -16.44
N LEU A 147 -7.97 -16.47 -15.54
CA LEU A 147 -9.36 -16.09 -15.80
C LEU A 147 -9.47 -14.95 -16.82
N LEU A 148 -8.67 -13.89 -16.70
CA LEU A 148 -8.67 -12.78 -17.65
C LEU A 148 -8.20 -13.22 -19.05
N GLY A 149 -7.29 -14.20 -19.13
CA GLY A 149 -6.84 -14.84 -20.37
C GLY A 149 -7.91 -15.64 -21.12
N GLU A 150 -9.12 -15.80 -20.57
CA GLU A 150 -10.25 -16.42 -21.28
C GLU A 150 -10.76 -15.56 -22.45
N GLY A 151 -10.44 -14.26 -22.45
CA GLY A 151 -10.85 -13.29 -23.47
C GLY A 151 -12.24 -12.70 -23.20
N GLU A 152 -12.65 -11.74 -24.04
CA GLU A 152 -13.92 -10.99 -23.95
C GLU A 152 -14.19 -10.46 -22.52
N VAL A 153 -13.15 -9.85 -21.93
CA VAL A 153 -13.24 -9.31 -20.58
C VAL A 153 -14.15 -8.08 -20.60
N ALA A 154 -15.13 -8.07 -19.70
CA ALA A 154 -16.04 -6.94 -19.53
C ALA A 154 -16.24 -6.62 -18.05
N ILE A 155 -16.28 -5.32 -17.74
CA ILE A 155 -16.51 -4.81 -16.39
C ILE A 155 -17.91 -4.20 -16.28
N TYR A 156 -18.56 -4.39 -15.14
CA TYR A 156 -19.89 -3.89 -14.85
C TYR A 156 -20.02 -3.50 -13.37
N ASN A 157 -21.16 -2.90 -13.00
CA ASN A 157 -21.40 -2.38 -11.65
C ASN A 157 -20.22 -1.51 -11.15
N ILE A 158 -19.75 -0.61 -12.02
CA ILE A 158 -18.56 0.20 -11.80
C ILE A 158 -18.88 1.28 -10.75
N GLY A 159 -17.98 1.46 -9.78
CA GLY A 159 -18.06 2.54 -8.78
C GLY A 159 -16.67 3.07 -8.41
N PRO A 160 -16.61 4.19 -7.69
CA PRO A 160 -15.35 4.75 -7.21
C PRO A 160 -14.68 3.80 -6.21
N ASP A 161 -13.35 3.69 -6.28
CA ASP A 161 -12.56 3.17 -5.16
C ASP A 161 -12.28 4.29 -4.14
N LYS A 162 -12.00 3.92 -2.89
CA LYS A 162 -11.61 4.87 -1.83
C LYS A 162 -10.22 5.48 -2.03
N TYR A 163 -9.46 4.97 -3.00
CA TYR A 163 -8.15 5.49 -3.42
C TYR A 163 -8.25 6.06 -4.83
N ASN A 164 -7.71 7.26 -5.03
CA ASN A 164 -7.69 7.93 -6.32
C ASN A 164 -6.96 7.09 -7.38
N GLY A 165 -7.45 7.11 -8.62
CA GLY A 165 -6.82 6.42 -9.75
C GLY A 165 -7.09 4.91 -9.80
N ARG A 166 -8.22 4.44 -9.24
CA ARG A 166 -8.79 3.09 -9.41
C ARG A 166 -10.32 3.15 -9.47
N VAL A 167 -10.95 2.12 -10.04
CA VAL A 167 -12.39 1.85 -9.95
C VAL A 167 -12.64 0.48 -9.33
N VAL A 168 -13.80 0.27 -8.69
CA VAL A 168 -14.25 -1.04 -8.21
C VAL A 168 -15.36 -1.54 -9.13
N ALA A 169 -15.24 -2.77 -9.64
CA ALA A 169 -16.20 -3.36 -10.58
C ALA A 169 -16.39 -4.87 -10.36
N ASP A 170 -17.53 -5.37 -10.82
CA ASP A 170 -17.72 -6.79 -11.10
C ASP A 170 -17.17 -7.10 -12.51
N ILE A 171 -16.71 -8.33 -12.74
CA ILE A 171 -16.02 -8.72 -13.98
C ILE A 171 -16.59 -10.02 -14.53
N ALA A 172 -16.84 -10.03 -15.84
CA ALA A 172 -17.11 -11.22 -16.63
C ALA A 172 -16.03 -11.43 -17.70
N THR A 173 -15.93 -12.65 -18.19
CA THR A 173 -15.09 -13.08 -19.32
C THR A 173 -15.94 -13.94 -20.25
N ARG A 174 -15.38 -14.36 -21.39
CA ARG A 174 -16.02 -15.29 -22.34
C ARG A 174 -16.56 -16.59 -21.70
N ARG A 175 -15.95 -17.07 -20.60
CA ARG A 175 -16.33 -18.35 -19.95
C ARG A 175 -16.70 -18.23 -18.47
N THR A 176 -16.54 -17.05 -17.86
CA THR A 176 -16.75 -16.83 -16.43
C THR A 176 -17.59 -15.57 -16.20
N ASP A 177 -18.86 -15.73 -15.80
CA ASP A 177 -19.78 -14.60 -15.56
C ASP A 177 -19.40 -13.70 -14.35
N ASN A 178 -18.70 -14.27 -13.38
CA ASN A 178 -18.24 -13.54 -12.20
C ASN A 178 -16.86 -14.06 -11.75
N VAL A 179 -15.81 -13.29 -12.09
CA VAL A 179 -14.42 -13.63 -11.76
C VAL A 179 -14.17 -13.65 -10.26
N SER A 180 -14.76 -12.71 -9.49
CA SER A 180 -14.66 -12.68 -8.03
C SER A 180 -15.17 -13.99 -7.40
N ALA A 181 -16.35 -14.45 -7.81
CA ALA A 181 -16.93 -15.70 -7.34
C ALA A 181 -16.09 -16.92 -7.73
N ALA A 182 -15.53 -16.94 -8.94
CA ALA A 182 -14.63 -18.01 -9.39
C ALA A 182 -13.33 -18.08 -8.58
N LEU A 183 -12.74 -16.94 -8.20
CA LEU A 183 -11.55 -16.89 -7.34
C LEU A 183 -11.87 -17.36 -5.91
N VAL A 184 -13.00 -16.94 -5.33
CA VAL A 184 -13.45 -17.39 -4.00
C VAL A 184 -13.73 -18.89 -3.99
N ALA A 185 -14.44 -19.41 -4.99
CA ALA A 185 -14.78 -20.84 -5.09
C ALA A 185 -13.55 -21.74 -5.26
N ARG A 186 -12.45 -21.22 -5.81
CA ARG A 186 -11.16 -21.91 -5.94
C ARG A 186 -10.22 -21.69 -4.73
N GLY A 187 -10.62 -20.90 -3.74
CA GLY A 187 -9.85 -20.66 -2.51
C GLY A 187 -8.68 -19.68 -2.62
N PHE A 188 -8.55 -18.94 -3.73
CA PHE A 188 -7.45 -17.98 -3.93
C PHE A 188 -7.62 -16.66 -3.16
N VAL A 189 -8.88 -16.27 -2.88
CA VAL A 189 -9.25 -15.00 -2.26
C VAL A 189 -10.39 -15.21 -1.26
N ARG A 190 -10.54 -14.30 -0.30
CA ARG A 190 -11.65 -14.33 0.68
C ARG A 190 -12.78 -13.42 0.21
N SER A 191 -14.01 -13.78 0.52
CA SER A 191 -15.16 -12.86 0.39
C SER A 191 -15.02 -11.71 1.39
N TYR A 192 -15.29 -10.48 0.96
CA TYR A 192 -15.09 -9.27 1.74
C TYR A 192 -16.26 -8.30 1.59
N GLY A 193 -17.14 -8.27 2.61
CA GLY A 193 -18.27 -7.34 2.72
C GLY A 193 -17.93 -5.99 3.37
N GLY A 194 -16.67 -5.75 3.75
CA GLY A 194 -16.25 -4.61 4.58
C GLY A 194 -15.79 -5.04 5.98
N GLY A 195 -15.44 -4.06 6.82
CA GLY A 195 -14.93 -4.29 8.17
C GLY A 195 -13.42 -4.51 8.24
N HIS A 196 -12.97 -5.23 9.27
CA HIS A 196 -11.54 -5.52 9.50
C HIS A 196 -11.10 -6.74 8.69
N ARG A 197 -10.00 -6.63 7.94
CA ARG A 197 -9.41 -7.75 7.20
C ARG A 197 -8.63 -8.66 8.13
N ILE A 198 -8.79 -9.98 8.00
CA ILE A 198 -7.96 -10.96 8.71
C ILE A 198 -6.69 -11.16 7.90
N GLY A 199 -5.53 -11.21 8.55
CA GLY A 199 -4.24 -11.46 7.88
C GLY A 199 -4.21 -12.80 7.13
N TRP A 200 -3.27 -12.90 6.19
CA TRP A 200 -3.07 -14.12 5.39
C TRP A 200 -1.98 -15.04 5.93
N CYS A 201 -1.13 -14.55 6.83
CA CYS A 201 -0.18 -15.40 7.55
C CYS A 201 -0.90 -16.42 8.45
N ALA A 202 -0.36 -17.64 8.51
CA ALA A 202 -0.67 -18.55 9.61
C ALA A 202 -0.14 -17.93 10.92
N GLY A 203 -0.98 -17.91 11.95
CA GLY A 203 -0.63 -17.42 13.29
C GLY A 203 0.10 -18.47 14.13
#